data_AF-A0A2J7QUK3-F1
#
_entry.id   AF-A0A2J7QUK3-F1
#
_cell.length_a   1.000
_cell.length_b   1.000
_cell.length_c   1.000
_cell.angle_alpha   90.00
_cell.angle_beta   90.00
_cell.angle_gamma   90.00
#
_symmetry.space_group_name_H-M   'P 1'
#
loop_
_entity.id
_entity.type
_entity.pdbx_description
1 polymer ?
#
loop_
_entity_poly.entity_id
_entity_poly.type
_entity_poly.pdbx_seq_one_letter_code
_entity_poly.pdbx_strand_id
1 'polypeptide(L)'
;MYFHTDFCFSVVLMTQKNGNTCMDIIMGHAVKSLAISSADVCIIPEEVFSPVSVNISKEEVAQRKEKLKNWLCKNRIPVEEDGELLRLRDALQIHPPYGKDQCLSGNEIILGRVQDLIATMPDSIDM
;
A
#
# COMPACT_ATOMS: atom_id res chain seq x y z
N MET A 1 -22.03 13.29 27.26
CA MET A 1 -21.59 13.36 25.85
C MET A 1 -21.30 11.93 25.41
N TYR A 2 -22.22 11.31 24.67
CA TYR A 2 -21.95 10.02 24.03
C TYR A 2 -21.20 10.32 22.74
N PHE A 3 -19.96 9.87 22.64
CA PHE A 3 -19.24 9.85 21.36
C PHE A 3 -19.98 8.88 20.46
N HIS A 4 -20.67 9.41 19.44
CA HIS A 4 -21.13 8.61 18.32
C HIS A 4 -19.89 8.25 17.51
N THR A 5 -19.27 7.12 17.83
CA THR A 5 -18.30 6.50 16.94
C THR A 5 -19.11 5.92 15.79
N ASP A 6 -19.36 6.72 14.76
CA ASP A 6 -19.74 6.21 13.45
C ASP A 6 -18.61 5.30 12.98
N PHE A 7 -18.76 4.00 13.20
CA PHE A 7 -17.91 3.03 12.55
C PHE A 7 -18.21 3.08 11.06
N CYS A 8 -17.37 3.75 10.28
CA CYS A 8 -17.38 3.63 8.82
C CYS A 8 -16.89 2.23 8.45
N PHE A 9 -17.80 1.27 8.38
CA PHE A 9 -17.52 -0.02 7.78
C PHE A 9 -17.84 0.02 6.27
N SER A 10 -17.19 -0.84 5.51
CA SER A 10 -17.50 -1.11 4.11
C SER A 10 -17.58 -2.61 3.92
N VAL A 11 -18.47 -3.05 3.04
CA VAL A 11 -18.60 -4.46 2.65
C VAL A 11 -18.03 -4.60 1.25
N VAL A 12 -17.12 -5.55 1.07
CA VAL A 12 -16.58 -5.91 -0.24
C VAL A 12 -17.39 -7.09 -0.78
N LEU A 13 -18.11 -6.86 -1.87
CA LEU A 13 -18.86 -7.89 -2.59
C LEU A 13 -17.99 -8.42 -3.72
N MET A 14 -17.71 -9.72 -3.71
CA MET A 14 -17.05 -10.41 -4.82
C MET A 14 -18.05 -11.28 -5.56
N THR A 15 -18.11 -11.12 -6.89
CA THR A 15 -18.94 -11.93 -7.76
C THR A 15 -18.12 -12.49 -8.91
N GLN A 16 -18.44 -13.71 -9.35
CA GLN A 16 -17.83 -14.31 -10.54
C GLN A 16 -18.83 -14.17 -11.71
N LYS A 17 -18.47 -13.43 -12.75
CA LYS A 17 -19.30 -13.26 -13.95
C LYS A 17 -18.49 -13.64 -15.19
N ASN A 18 -18.97 -14.66 -15.92
CA ASN A 18 -18.34 -15.14 -17.16
C ASN A 18 -16.86 -15.53 -17.01
N GLY A 19 -16.45 -16.03 -15.83
CA GLY A 19 -15.06 -16.37 -15.53
C GLY A 19 -14.20 -15.20 -15.03
N ASN A 20 -14.74 -13.98 -14.98
CA ASN A 20 -14.06 -12.83 -14.41
C ASN A 20 -14.55 -12.56 -12.98
N THR A 21 -13.62 -12.27 -12.08
CA THR A 21 -13.91 -11.81 -10.72
C THR A 21 -14.21 -10.31 -10.75
N CYS A 22 -15.40 -9.93 -10.30
CA CYS A 22 -15.82 -8.56 -10.12
C CYS A 22 -15.84 -8.22 -8.62
N MET A 23 -15.31 -7.04 -8.27
CA MET A 23 -15.25 -6.54 -6.90
C MET A 23 -16.00 -5.21 -6.80
N ASP A 24 -17.00 -5.15 -5.93
CA ASP A 24 -17.76 -3.95 -5.62
C ASP A 24 -17.59 -3.57 -4.14
N ILE A 25 -17.34 -2.29 -3.87
CA ILE A 25 -17.24 -1.77 -2.51
C ILE A 25 -18.55 -1.08 -2.14
N ILE A 26 -19.24 -1.62 -1.15
CA ILE A 26 -20.51 -1.11 -0.65
C ILE A 26 -20.25 -0.39 0.67
N MET A 27 -20.59 0.90 0.73
CA MET A 27 -20.46 1.69 1.95
C MET A 27 -21.41 1.17 3.03
N GLY A 28 -20.94 1.10 4.28
CA GLY A 28 -21.70 0.50 5.38
C GLY A 28 -23.05 1.14 5.63
N HIS A 29 -23.17 2.46 5.42
CA HIS A 29 -24.43 3.18 5.54
C HIS A 29 -25.49 2.75 4.50
N ALA A 30 -25.07 2.14 3.38
CA ALA A 30 -25.97 1.62 2.35
C ALA A 30 -26.45 0.18 2.65
N VAL A 31 -25.82 -0.51 3.62
CA VAL A 31 -26.13 -1.89 3.98
C VAL A 31 -27.20 -1.92 5.07
N LYS A 32 -28.39 -2.44 4.74
CA LYS A 32 -29.51 -2.55 5.71
C LYS A 32 -29.43 -3.78 6.60
N SER A 33 -28.94 -4.90 6.06
CA SER A 33 -28.84 -6.18 6.78
C SER A 33 -27.88 -7.11 6.05
N LEU A 34 -27.10 -7.88 6.81
CA LEU A 34 -26.22 -8.94 6.30
C LEU A 34 -26.63 -10.26 6.95
N ALA A 35 -26.85 -11.30 6.17
CA ALA A 35 -27.17 -12.64 6.67
C ALA A 35 -26.22 -13.67 6.04
N ILE A 36 -25.73 -14.60 6.86
CA ILE A 36 -24.87 -15.69 6.40
C ILE A 36 -25.78 -16.81 5.92
N SER A 37 -25.85 -17.02 4.62
CA SER A 37 -26.50 -18.20 4.04
C SER A 37 -25.49 -19.36 4.05
N SER A 38 -25.91 -20.56 4.42
CA SER A 38 -25.08 -21.72 4.76
C SER A 38 -23.83 -21.96 3.90
N ALA A 39 -22.68 -22.11 4.58
CA ALA A 39 -21.49 -22.95 4.39
C ALA A 39 -20.96 -23.39 3.00
N ASP A 40 -21.49 -22.93 1.87
CA ASP A 40 -20.78 -23.04 0.60
C ASP A 40 -19.67 -22.00 0.62
N VAL A 41 -18.47 -22.46 0.98
CA VAL A 41 -17.24 -21.67 0.98
C VAL A 41 -17.05 -21.18 -0.44
N CYS A 42 -17.45 -19.94 -0.70
CA CYS A 42 -17.08 -19.25 -1.92
C CYS A 42 -15.56 -19.17 -1.90
N ILE A 43 -14.91 -19.97 -2.74
CA ILE A 43 -13.46 -19.96 -2.87
C ILE A 43 -13.11 -18.59 -3.45
N ILE A 44 -12.75 -17.67 -2.57
CA ILE A 44 -12.16 -16.41 -3.02
C ILE A 44 -10.87 -16.80 -3.73
N PRO A 45 -10.67 -16.39 -5.00
CA PRO A 45 -9.45 -16.72 -5.71
C PRO A 45 -8.25 -16.28 -4.87
N GLU A 46 -7.30 -17.18 -4.61
CA GLU A 46 -6.09 -16.84 -3.84
C GLU A 46 -5.39 -15.63 -4.45
N GLU A 47 -5.53 -15.42 -5.76
CA GLU A 47 -5.03 -14.26 -6.51
C GLU A 47 -5.51 -12.90 -5.97
N VAL A 48 -6.71 -12.81 -5.38
CA VAL A 48 -7.26 -11.55 -4.86
C VAL A 48 -6.53 -11.08 -3.59
N PHE A 49 -6.03 -12.03 -2.80
CA PHE A 49 -5.34 -11.75 -1.53
C PHE A 49 -3.88 -12.21 -1.52
N SER A 50 -3.38 -12.68 -2.66
CA SER A 50 -1.99 -13.10 -2.77
C SER A 50 -1.11 -11.88 -2.51
N PRO A 51 -0.22 -11.92 -1.50
CA PRO A 51 0.76 -10.87 -1.35
C PRO A 51 1.56 -10.82 -2.66
N VAL A 52 1.79 -9.62 -3.18
CA VAL A 52 2.66 -9.45 -4.35
C VAL A 52 4.06 -9.87 -3.91
N SER A 53 4.40 -11.14 -4.11
CA SER A 53 5.68 -11.69 -3.75
C SER A 53 6.69 -11.22 -4.78
N VAL A 54 7.33 -10.11 -4.52
CA VAL A 54 8.46 -9.67 -5.32
C VAL A 54 9.65 -10.54 -4.91
N ASN A 55 10.11 -11.42 -5.82
CA ASN A 55 11.30 -12.24 -5.62
C ASN A 55 12.55 -11.34 -5.69
N ILE A 56 12.79 -10.58 -4.63
CA ILE A 56 13.99 -9.77 -4.45
C ILE A 56 14.78 -10.33 -3.27
N SER A 57 16.08 -10.50 -3.46
CA SER A 57 16.96 -10.98 -2.42
C SER A 57 17.01 -9.97 -1.26
N LYS A 58 17.17 -10.43 -0.01
CA LYS A 58 17.31 -9.52 1.15
C LYS A 58 18.43 -8.49 0.96
N GLU A 59 19.52 -8.90 0.32
CA GLU A 59 20.65 -8.06 -0.06
C GLU A 59 20.24 -6.93 -1.01
N GLU A 60 19.48 -7.24 -2.06
CA GLU A 60 19.00 -6.26 -3.03
C GLU A 60 17.97 -5.29 -2.40
N VAL A 61 17.13 -5.78 -1.47
CA VAL A 61 16.21 -4.91 -0.71
C VAL A 61 17.00 -3.93 0.15
N ALA A 62 18.06 -4.38 0.83
CA ALA A 62 18.92 -3.52 1.64
C ALA A 62 19.66 -2.47 0.78
N GLN A 63 20.20 -2.88 -0.36
CA GLN A 63 20.83 -1.95 -1.31
C GLN A 63 19.84 -0.90 -1.83
N ARG A 64 18.62 -1.32 -2.21
CA ARG A 64 17.56 -0.38 -2.62
C ARG A 64 17.18 0.59 -1.50
N LYS A 65 17.07 0.10 -0.26
CA LYS A 65 16.80 0.94 0.93
C LYS A 65 17.83 2.06 1.06
N GLU A 66 19.11 1.69 1.07
CA GLU A 66 20.20 2.64 1.26
C GLU A 66 20.29 3.64 0.10
N LYS A 67 20.17 3.13 -1.13
CA LYS A 67 20.16 3.95 -2.34
C LYS A 67 19.02 4.99 -2.30
N LEU A 68 17.80 4.55 -1.95
CA LEU A 68 16.64 5.42 -1.86
C LEU A 68 16.78 6.45 -0.73
N LYS A 69 17.23 6.03 0.45
CA LYS A 69 17.52 6.94 1.58
C LYS A 69 18.49 8.03 1.16
N ASN A 70 19.59 7.67 0.50
CA ASN A 70 20.58 8.62 0.00
C ASN A 70 20.00 9.56 -1.05
N TRP A 71 19.18 9.05 -1.97
CA TRP A 71 18.51 9.86 -3.00
C TRP A 71 17.54 10.89 -2.39
N LEU A 72 16.71 10.48 -1.44
CA LEU A 72 15.79 11.37 -0.74
C LEU A 72 16.54 12.46 0.05
N CYS A 73 17.60 12.07 0.78
CA CYS A 73 18.45 13.03 1.50
C CYS A 73 19.13 14.02 0.55
N LYS A 74 19.66 13.57 -0.61
CA LYS A 74 20.22 14.46 -1.64
C LYS A 74 19.20 15.49 -2.14
N ASN A 75 17.93 15.10 -2.21
CA ASN A 75 16.81 15.96 -2.61
C ASN A 75 16.17 16.74 -1.45
N ARG A 76 16.87 16.87 -0.32
CA ARG A 76 16.43 17.61 0.89
C ARG A 76 15.17 17.04 1.54
N ILE A 77 14.93 15.73 1.39
CA ILE A 77 13.87 14.99 2.05
C ILE A 77 14.52 14.06 3.08
N PRO A 78 14.68 14.51 4.35
CA PRO A 78 15.36 13.72 5.37
C PRO A 78 14.45 12.58 5.85
N VAL A 79 14.78 11.34 5.49
CA VAL A 79 14.05 10.16 5.96
C VAL A 79 14.79 9.46 7.09
N GLU A 80 14.02 8.98 8.07
CA GLU A 80 14.47 8.21 9.23
C GLU A 80 14.16 6.72 9.00
N GLU A 81 14.96 5.85 9.60
CA GLU A 81 14.72 4.41 9.56
C GLU A 81 13.90 4.01 10.77
N ASP A 82 12.73 3.43 10.53
CA ASP A 82 11.85 2.86 11.54
C ASP A 82 11.76 1.35 11.31
N GLY A 83 12.77 0.62 11.79
CA GLY A 83 12.96 -0.80 11.47
C GLY A 83 13.16 -1.06 9.98
N GLU A 84 12.20 -1.75 9.35
CA GLU A 84 12.19 -2.03 7.91
C GLU A 84 11.51 -0.93 7.08
N LEU A 85 11.09 0.17 7.69
CA LEU A 85 10.43 1.28 6.99
C LEU A 85 11.36 2.49 6.86
N LEU A 86 11.20 3.24 5.78
CA LEU A 86 11.74 4.60 5.67
C LEU A 86 10.62 5.59 5.90
N ARG A 87 10.78 6.49 6.87
CA ARG A 87 9.73 7.37 7.33
C ARG A 87 10.17 8.83 7.31
N LEU A 88 9.35 9.71 6.75
CA LEU A 88 9.52 11.16 6.80
C LEU A 88 8.56 11.72 7.87
N ARG A 89 9.00 11.72 9.13
CA ARG A 89 8.17 12.12 10.29
C ARG A 89 6.79 11.43 10.23
N ASP A 90 5.70 12.18 10.31
CA ASP A 90 4.33 11.66 10.17
C ASP A 90 3.74 11.82 8.77
N ALA A 91 4.52 12.32 7.81
CA ALA A 91 4.02 12.68 6.50
C ALA A 91 4.12 11.55 5.46
N LEU A 92 5.15 10.70 5.51
CA LEU A 92 5.37 9.65 4.51
C LEU A 92 5.96 8.39 5.15
N GLN A 93 5.50 7.23 4.71
CA GLN A 93 6.07 5.92 5.02
C GLN A 93 6.38 5.21 3.69
N ILE A 94 7.54 4.58 3.60
CA ILE A 94 7.94 3.80 2.43
C ILE A 94 8.26 2.38 2.89
N HIS A 95 7.56 1.43 2.28
CA HIS A 95 7.65 0.01 2.62
C HIS A 95 8.59 -0.72 1.66
N PRO A 96 9.18 -1.86 2.08
CA PRO A 96 9.84 -2.78 1.16
C PRO A 96 8.88 -3.21 0.03
N PRO A 97 9.37 -3.40 -1.22
CA PRO A 97 10.76 -3.33 -1.69
C PRO A 97 11.27 -1.92 -2.06
N TYR A 98 10.71 -0.85 -1.47
CA TYR A 98 11.14 0.54 -1.65
C TYR A 98 10.94 1.10 -3.08
N GLY A 99 9.89 0.66 -3.77
CA GLY A 99 9.48 1.24 -5.05
C GLY A 99 8.50 2.41 -4.89
N LYS A 100 8.21 3.08 -6.02
CA LYS A 100 7.26 4.21 -6.07
C LYS A 100 5.87 3.84 -5.56
N ASP A 101 5.42 2.61 -5.81
CA ASP A 101 4.08 2.14 -5.44
C ASP A 101 4.00 1.71 -3.97
N GLN A 102 5.15 1.64 -3.27
CA GLN A 102 5.23 1.30 -1.85
C GLN A 102 5.35 2.53 -0.93
N CYS A 103 4.97 3.70 -1.44
CA CYS A 103 4.90 4.94 -0.68
C CYS A 103 3.48 5.14 -0.14
N LEU A 104 3.36 5.52 1.14
CA LEU A 104 2.10 5.84 1.81
C LEU A 104 2.20 7.21 2.48
N SER A 105 1.24 8.08 2.20
CA SER A 105 1.14 9.40 2.83
C SER A 105 -0.33 9.75 3.03
N GLY A 106 -0.64 10.45 4.12
CA GLY A 106 -1.94 11.11 4.29
C GLY A 106 -2.12 12.36 3.42
N ASN A 107 -1.07 12.79 2.71
CA ASN A 107 -1.10 13.95 1.82
C ASN A 107 -0.74 13.52 0.40
N GLU A 108 -1.74 13.48 -0.49
CA GLU A 108 -1.58 13.04 -1.88
C GLU A 108 -0.59 13.91 -2.68
N ILE A 109 -0.43 15.19 -2.33
CA ILE A 109 0.55 16.08 -2.98
C ILE A 109 1.97 15.63 -2.63
N ILE A 110 2.21 15.26 -1.37
CA ILE A 110 3.50 14.75 -0.92
C ILE A 110 3.76 13.38 -1.56
N LEU A 111 2.75 12.51 -1.58
CA LEU A 111 2.85 11.19 -2.18
C LEU A 111 3.28 11.28 -3.65
N GLY A 112 2.56 12.05 -4.47
CA GLY A 112 2.85 12.19 -5.89
C GLY A 112 4.26 12.72 -6.14
N ARG A 113 4.67 13.77 -5.41
CA ARG A 113 6.02 14.33 -5.53
C ARG A 113 7.12 13.33 -5.20
N VAL A 114 6.93 12.51 -4.17
CA VAL A 114 7.92 11.51 -3.79
C VAL A 114 7.95 10.37 -4.79
N GLN A 115 6.79 9.95 -5.31
CA GLN A 115 6.70 8.96 -6.37
C GLN A 115 7.42 9.41 -7.64
N ASP A 116 7.21 10.67 -8.06
CA ASP A 116 7.93 11.28 -9.19
C ASP A 116 9.44 11.33 -8.92
N LEU A 117 9.83 11.70 -7.70
CA LEU A 117 11.22 11.75 -7.31
C LEU A 117 11.89 10.37 -7.38
N ILE A 118 11.21 9.33 -6.92
CA ILE A 118 11.69 7.94 -7.02
C ILE A 118 11.78 7.51 -8.48
N ALA A 119 10.82 7.89 -9.33
CA ALA A 119 10.85 7.56 -10.75
C ALA A 119 12.03 8.22 -11.50
N THR A 120 12.49 9.38 -11.06
CA THR A 120 13.68 10.07 -11.60
C THR A 120 15.02 9.60 -11.04
N MET A 121 15.01 8.64 -10.13
CA MET A 121 16.22 8.11 -9.51
C MET A 121 17.05 7.31 -10.53
N PRO A 122 18.34 7.62 -10.74
CA PRO A 122 19.18 6.89 -11.69
C PRO A 122 19.44 5.45 -11.22
N ASP A 123 19.44 4.49 -12.14
CA ASP A 123 19.62 3.06 -11.85
C ASP A 123 21.05 2.72 -11.38
N SER A 124 22.03 3.55 -11.75
CA SER A 124 23.40 3.55 -11.27
C SER A 124 23.69 4.81 -10.44
N ILE A 125 24.23 4.65 -9.23
CA ILE A 125 25.00 5.72 -8.59
C ILE A 125 26.33 5.72 -9.35
N ASP A 126 26.42 6.49 -10.43
CA ASP A 126 27.72 6.86 -10.96
C ASP A 126 28.40 7.79 -9.93
N MET A 127 29.63 7.37 -9.59
CA MET A 127 30.56 7.81 -8.55
C MET A 127 30.51 9.28 -8.11
#